data_AF-A0A7S0A5R3-F1
#
_entry.id   AF-A0A7S0A5R3-F1
#
_cell.length_a   1.000
_cell.length_b   1.000
_cell.length_c   1.000
_cell.angle_alpha   90.00
_cell.angle_beta   90.00
_cell.angle_gamma   90.00
#
_symmetry.space_group_name_H-M   'P 1'
#
loop_
_entity.id
_entity.type
_entity.pdbx_description
1 polymer ?
#
loop_
_entity_poly.entity_id
_entity_poly.type
_entity_poly.pdbx_seq_one_letter_code
_entity_poly.pdbx_strand_id
1 'polypeptide(L)'
;LKASRFARPSRLGAMRIAIPRLSHCFWTCTYLSLWLGLCLLLLGSWSVHLYRRFTPVYSDITCEIESVEAQRLYFNGGLLVELQTRTRCNNPNAYTVAVTSTRAGKVYMGVGMTPVASVTKIPPSYLPAQETGSIDALVAIRPSAA
;
A
#
# COMPACT_ATOMS: atom_id res chain seq x y z
N LEU A 1 54.08 78.44 26.98
CA LEU A 1 53.64 77.36 27.89
C LEU A 1 52.15 77.11 27.69
N LYS A 2 51.77 75.84 27.51
CA LYS A 2 50.42 75.24 27.63
C LYS A 2 49.30 75.73 26.70
N ALA A 3 48.78 74.81 25.91
CA ALA A 3 47.39 74.35 26.05
C ALA A 3 47.17 73.02 25.31
N SER A 4 47.26 71.93 26.07
CA SER A 4 46.83 70.58 25.71
C SER A 4 45.31 70.52 25.57
N ARG A 5 44.80 70.10 24.40
CA ARG A 5 43.37 69.85 24.20
C ARG A 5 42.99 68.48 24.74
N PHE A 6 42.04 68.53 25.67
CA PHE A 6 41.44 67.45 26.42
C PHE A 6 40.44 66.68 25.53
N ALA A 7 40.67 65.39 25.31
CA ALA A 7 39.77 64.51 24.56
C ALA A 7 38.54 64.15 25.44
N ARG A 8 37.32 64.26 24.87
CA ARG A 8 36.07 63.82 25.52
C ARG A 8 35.84 62.32 25.27
N PRO A 9 35.47 61.53 26.29
CA PRO A 9 35.08 60.15 26.10
C PRO A 9 33.64 60.04 25.58
N SER A 10 33.47 59.25 24.53
CA SER A 10 32.17 58.86 23.96
C SER A 10 31.42 57.97 24.93
N ARG A 11 30.28 58.45 25.44
CA ARG A 11 29.37 57.66 26.29
C ARG A 11 28.63 56.64 25.42
N LEU A 12 29.01 55.37 25.53
CA LEU A 12 28.18 54.24 25.11
C LEU A 12 26.93 54.19 26.01
N GLY A 13 25.80 54.64 25.47
CA GLY A 13 24.50 54.54 26.12
C GLY A 13 24.06 53.08 26.18
N ALA A 14 24.03 52.51 27.39
CA ALA A 14 23.45 51.21 27.65
C ALA A 14 21.94 51.27 27.39
N MET A 15 21.50 50.71 26.27
CA MET A 15 20.08 50.54 25.94
C MET A 15 19.49 49.46 26.86
N ARG A 16 18.91 49.88 27.98
CA ARG A 16 18.17 48.99 28.88
C ARG A 16 16.85 48.61 28.20
N ILE A 17 16.79 47.40 27.66
CA ILE A 17 15.54 46.80 27.19
C ILE A 17 14.65 46.61 28.41
N ALA A 18 13.65 47.48 28.55
CA ALA A 18 12.63 47.37 29.58
C ALA A 18 11.74 46.17 29.25
N ILE A 19 11.89 45.07 29.98
CA ILE A 19 11.02 43.90 29.89
C ILE A 19 9.66 44.32 30.51
N PRO A 20 8.57 44.44 29.74
CA PRO A 20 7.30 44.86 30.28
C PRO A 20 6.75 43.79 31.25
N ARG A 21 6.14 44.24 32.35
CA ARG A 21 5.47 43.43 33.37
C ARG A 21 4.15 42.82 32.85
N LEU A 22 4.20 42.11 31.72
CA LEU A 22 3.10 41.34 31.14
C LEU A 22 3.20 39.83 31.48
N SER A 23 3.84 39.48 32.60
CA SER A 23 4.19 38.08 32.90
C SER A 23 2.98 37.17 32.98
N HIS A 24 1.90 37.56 33.65
CA HIS A 24 0.76 36.64 33.85
C HIS A 24 0.02 36.27 32.56
N CYS A 25 -0.15 37.20 31.62
CA CYS A 25 -0.81 36.93 30.35
C CYS A 25 0.06 36.07 29.43
N PHE A 26 1.39 36.28 29.44
CA PHE A 26 2.31 35.46 28.67
C PHE A 26 2.28 33.99 29.12
N TRP A 27 2.30 33.74 30.43
CA TRP A 27 2.27 32.37 30.96
C TRP A 27 0.97 31.64 30.61
N THR A 28 -0.20 32.28 30.73
CA THR A 28 -1.48 31.62 30.37
C THR A 28 -1.58 31.31 28.88
N CYS A 29 -1.14 32.21 28.00
CA CYS A 29 -1.10 31.95 26.55
C CYS A 29 -0.15 30.80 26.19
N THR A 30 1.03 30.75 26.82
CA THR A 30 1.97 29.63 26.58
C THR A 30 1.39 28.29 27.01
N TYR A 31 0.75 28.19 28.19
CA TYR A 31 0.08 26.97 28.63
C TYR A 31 -1.06 26.55 27.70
N LEU A 32 -1.90 27.48 27.25
CA LEU A 32 -2.98 27.17 26.32
C LEU A 32 -2.44 26.64 24.98
N SER A 33 -1.39 27.26 24.45
CA SER A 33 -0.76 26.81 23.21
C SER A 33 -0.12 25.41 23.34
N LEU A 34 0.49 25.11 24.49
CA LEU A 34 1.06 23.80 24.79
C LEU A 34 -0.01 22.73 24.91
N TRP A 35 -1.10 23.01 25.62
CA TRP A 35 -2.24 22.10 25.74
C TRP A 35 -2.90 21.82 24.40
N LEU A 36 -3.12 22.86 23.59
CA LEU A 36 -3.67 22.70 22.24
C LEU A 36 -2.74 21.85 21.36
N GLY A 37 -1.42 22.10 21.41
CA GLY A 37 -0.43 21.29 20.70
C GLY A 37 -0.45 19.83 21.12
N LEU A 38 -0.53 19.54 22.43
CA LEU A 38 -0.63 18.18 22.95
C LEU A 38 -1.91 17.48 22.48
N CYS A 39 -3.05 18.16 22.51
CA CYS A 39 -4.32 17.63 22.01
C CYS A 39 -4.26 17.30 20.52
N LEU A 40 -3.62 18.16 19.71
CA LEU A 40 -3.45 17.92 18.27
C LEU A 40 -2.52 16.72 18.00
N LEU A 41 -1.45 16.54 18.78
CA LEU A 41 -0.57 15.37 18.67
C LEU A 41 -1.29 14.07 19.06
N LEU A 42 -2.08 14.10 20.13
CA LEU A 42 -2.89 12.95 20.54
C LEU A 42 -3.94 12.60 19.48
N LEU A 43 -4.61 13.61 18.93
CA LEU A 43 -5.58 13.42 17.85
C LEU A 43 -4.91 12.84 16.60
N GLY A 44 -3.75 13.39 16.19
CA GLY A 44 -2.98 12.88 15.06
C GLY A 44 -2.52 11.44 15.25
N SER A 45 -1.98 11.12 16.43
CA SER A 45 -1.58 9.75 16.79
C SER A 45 -2.77 8.78 16.76
N TRP A 46 -3.90 9.19 17.32
CA TRP A 46 -5.14 8.42 17.29
C TRP A 46 -5.64 8.18 15.86
N SER A 47 -5.64 9.21 15.02
CA SER A 47 -5.99 9.06 13.60
C SER A 47 -5.06 8.10 12.85
N VAL A 48 -3.75 8.15 13.09
CA VAL A 48 -2.79 7.19 12.50
C VAL A 48 -3.05 5.77 13.00
N HIS A 49 -3.38 5.61 14.28
CA HIS A 49 -3.74 4.32 14.85
C HIS A 49 -5.01 3.74 14.19
N LEU A 50 -6.06 4.55 14.04
CA LEU A 50 -7.28 4.16 13.33
C LEU A 50 -6.98 3.82 11.86
N TYR A 51 -6.18 4.63 11.18
CA TYR A 51 -5.79 4.39 9.80
C TYR A 51 -5.12 3.01 9.67
N ARG A 52 -4.09 2.71 10.47
CA ARG A 52 -3.43 1.39 10.44
C ARG A 52 -4.37 0.23 10.72
N ARG A 53 -5.40 0.43 11.54
CA ARG A 53 -6.37 -0.62 11.87
C ARG A 53 -7.41 -0.84 10.76
N PHE A 54 -7.79 0.20 10.03
CA PHE A 54 -8.82 0.12 8.99
C PHE A 54 -8.29 0.05 7.56
N THR A 55 -7.01 0.38 7.33
CA THR A 55 -6.30 0.15 6.07
C THR A 55 -5.21 -0.89 6.32
N PRO A 56 -5.57 -2.17 6.58
CA PRO A 56 -4.56 -3.21 6.65
C PRO A 56 -3.80 -3.20 5.33
N VAL A 57 -2.48 -3.12 5.42
CA VAL A 57 -1.61 -3.24 4.25
C VAL A 57 -1.82 -4.65 3.73
N TYR A 58 -2.51 -4.76 2.59
CA TYR A 58 -2.68 -6.02 1.87
C TYR A 58 -1.29 -6.57 1.57
N SER A 59 -0.97 -7.73 2.13
CA SER A 59 0.24 -8.44 1.81
C SER A 59 -0.01 -9.27 0.56
N ASP A 60 0.97 -9.30 -0.34
CA ASP A 60 0.86 -9.99 -1.61
C ASP A 60 0.59 -11.48 -1.40
N ILE A 61 -0.44 -12.00 -2.07
CA ILE A 61 -0.77 -13.41 -2.07
C ILE A 61 0.20 -14.11 -3.03
N THR A 62 1.04 -14.97 -2.49
CA THR A 62 2.00 -15.74 -3.29
C THR A 62 1.34 -17.02 -3.79
N CYS A 63 1.33 -17.21 -5.11
CA CYS A 63 0.70 -18.37 -5.76
C CYS A 63 1.74 -19.17 -6.55
N GLU A 64 1.71 -20.50 -6.38
CA GLU A 64 2.56 -21.45 -7.09
C GLU A 64 1.68 -22.46 -7.83
N ILE A 65 2.08 -22.82 -9.06
CA ILE A 65 1.37 -23.84 -9.85
C ILE A 65 1.74 -25.21 -9.27
N GLU A 66 0.77 -25.92 -8.73
CA GLU A 66 0.97 -27.22 -8.06
C GLU A 66 0.88 -28.37 -9.06
N SER A 67 -0.15 -28.38 -9.90
CA SER A 67 -0.32 -29.41 -10.93
C SER A 67 -1.04 -28.87 -12.17
N VAL A 68 -0.74 -29.52 -13.30
CA VAL A 68 -1.44 -29.32 -14.58
C VAL A 68 -1.90 -30.69 -15.05
N GLU A 69 -3.20 -30.90 -15.04
CA GLU A 69 -3.83 -32.17 -15.41
C GLU A 69 -4.61 -31.98 -16.72
N ALA A 70 -4.35 -32.85 -17.69
CA ALA A 70 -5.15 -32.88 -18.91
C ALA A 70 -6.48 -33.58 -18.62
N GLN A 71 -7.58 -32.83 -18.64
CA GLN A 71 -8.90 -33.37 -18.34
C GLN A 71 -9.46 -34.12 -19.54
N ARG A 72 -9.48 -33.47 -20.71
CA ARG A 72 -10.13 -33.99 -21.91
C ARG A 72 -9.42 -33.56 -23.19
N LEU A 73 -9.35 -34.48 -24.13
CA LEU A 73 -8.84 -34.27 -25.49
C LEU A 73 -9.99 -34.53 -26.46
N TYR A 74 -10.35 -33.52 -27.23
CA TYR A 74 -11.37 -33.64 -28.27
C TYR A 74 -10.72 -33.49 -29.65
N PHE A 75 -11.06 -34.40 -30.56
CA PHE A 75 -10.66 -34.36 -31.96
C PHE A 75 -11.92 -34.27 -32.81
N ASN A 76 -12.40 -33.05 -33.06
CA ASN A 76 -13.59 -32.85 -33.89
C ASN A 76 -13.36 -31.69 -34.86
N GLY A 77 -12.65 -31.97 -35.96
CA GLY A 77 -12.18 -30.94 -36.91
C GLY A 77 -10.99 -30.10 -36.43
N GLY A 78 -10.39 -30.47 -35.30
CA GLY A 78 -9.22 -29.83 -34.68
C GLY A 78 -8.92 -30.46 -33.32
N LEU A 79 -7.70 -30.27 -32.81
CA LEU A 79 -7.30 -30.72 -31.47
C LEU A 79 -7.75 -29.68 -30.44
N LEU A 80 -8.71 -29.99 -29.57
CA LEU A 80 -9.06 -29.16 -28.42
C LEU A 80 -8.56 -29.85 -27.15
N VAL A 81 -7.72 -29.15 -26.39
CA VAL A 81 -7.17 -29.66 -25.13
C VAL A 81 -7.76 -28.86 -23.97
N GLU A 82 -8.46 -29.54 -23.07
CA GLU A 82 -8.91 -28.97 -21.81
C GLU A 82 -7.91 -29.34 -20.70
N LEU A 83 -7.27 -28.32 -20.13
CA LEU A 83 -6.34 -28.44 -19.03
C LEU A 83 -7.00 -27.93 -17.75
N GLN A 84 -6.89 -28.69 -16.68
CA GLN A 84 -7.18 -28.24 -15.33
C GLN A 84 -5.85 -27.88 -14.65
N THR A 85 -5.68 -26.62 -14.31
CA THR A 85 -4.50 -26.14 -13.59
C THR A 85 -4.88 -25.87 -12.14
N ARG A 86 -4.18 -26.49 -11.20
CA ARG A 86 -4.34 -26.23 -9.77
C ARG A 86 -3.22 -25.31 -9.30
N THR A 87 -3.59 -24.14 -8.78
CA THR A 87 -2.66 -23.16 -8.26
C THR A 87 -2.82 -23.08 -6.75
N ARG A 88 -1.76 -23.33 -6.00
CA ARG A 88 -1.73 -23.22 -4.54
C ARG A 88 -1.32 -21.80 -4.15
N CYS A 89 -2.17 -21.12 -3.40
CA CYS A 89 -1.95 -19.73 -3.00
C CYS A 89 -1.88 -19.62 -1.48
N ASN A 90 -0.85 -18.97 -0.97
CA ASN A 90 -0.70 -18.65 0.44
C ASN A 90 -1.26 -17.25 0.71
N ASN A 91 -2.28 -17.15 1.56
CA ASN A 91 -2.90 -15.88 1.92
C ASN A 91 -2.35 -15.39 3.28
N PRO A 92 -1.34 -14.50 3.32
CA PRO A 92 -0.81 -13.97 4.57
C PRO A 92 -1.78 -13.01 5.28
N ASN A 93 -2.90 -12.65 4.65
CA ASN A 93 -3.82 -11.65 5.17
C ASN A 93 -4.75 -12.22 6.25
N ALA A 94 -5.17 -11.36 7.19
CA ALA A 94 -6.05 -11.73 8.31
C ALA A 94 -7.55 -11.87 7.94
N TYR A 95 -7.87 -11.94 6.65
CA TYR A 95 -9.24 -12.07 6.14
C TYR A 95 -9.29 -13.06 4.99
N THR A 96 -10.44 -13.71 4.85
CA THR A 96 -10.73 -14.63 3.75
C THR A 96 -10.96 -13.84 2.47
N VAL A 97 -10.28 -14.22 1.40
CA VAL A 97 -10.42 -13.60 0.08
C VAL A 97 -11.25 -14.51 -0.82
N ALA A 98 -12.30 -13.98 -1.42
CA ALA A 98 -13.07 -14.67 -2.46
C ALA A 98 -12.53 -14.28 -3.83
N VAL A 99 -12.00 -15.25 -4.58
CA VAL A 99 -11.51 -15.05 -5.94
C VAL A 99 -12.66 -15.35 -6.89
N THR A 100 -13.29 -14.29 -7.42
CA THR A 100 -14.34 -14.37 -8.43
C THR A 100 -13.81 -13.78 -9.74
N SER A 101 -13.19 -14.62 -10.58
CA SER A 101 -12.81 -14.13 -11.91
C SER A 101 -14.05 -14.04 -12.80
N THR A 102 -14.44 -12.82 -13.14
CA THR A 102 -15.58 -12.55 -14.03
C THR A 102 -15.19 -12.52 -15.51
N ARG A 103 -13.89 -12.52 -15.84
CA ARG A 103 -13.42 -12.32 -17.22
C ARG A 103 -12.59 -13.49 -17.71
N ALA A 104 -12.99 -14.01 -18.86
CA ALA A 104 -12.18 -14.94 -19.63
C ALA A 104 -10.87 -14.26 -20.08
N GLY A 105 -9.73 -14.84 -19.70
CA GLY A 105 -8.40 -14.41 -20.14
C GLY A 105 -8.04 -15.00 -21.49
N LYS A 106 -7.17 -14.33 -22.25
CA LYS A 106 -6.52 -14.90 -23.45
C LYS A 106 -5.07 -15.24 -23.10
N VAL A 107 -4.63 -16.42 -23.50
CA VAL A 107 -3.24 -16.84 -23.39
C VAL A 107 -2.56 -16.59 -24.72
N TYR A 108 -1.45 -15.87 -24.69
CA TYR A 108 -0.65 -15.56 -25.86
C TYR A 108 0.68 -16.31 -25.79
N MET A 109 1.19 -16.76 -26.93
CA MET A 109 2.45 -17.50 -27.00
C MET A 109 3.31 -16.99 -28.16
N GLY A 110 4.63 -17.11 -28.01
CA GLY A 110 5.61 -16.70 -29.01
C GLY A 110 5.86 -15.18 -29.08
N VAL A 111 6.85 -14.80 -29.89
CA VAL A 111 7.31 -13.40 -30.05
C VAL A 111 6.21 -12.49 -30.58
N GLY A 112 5.31 -13.02 -31.42
CA GLY A 112 4.19 -12.28 -31.99
C GLY A 112 2.97 -12.16 -31.07
N MET A 113 3.03 -12.68 -29.83
CA MET A 113 1.87 -12.77 -28.93
C MET A 113 0.63 -13.32 -29.65
N THR A 114 0.76 -14.48 -30.30
CA THR A 114 -0.39 -15.09 -30.98
C THR A 114 -1.30 -15.72 -29.94
N PRO A 115 -2.62 -15.50 -29.99
CA PRO A 115 -3.55 -16.09 -29.03
C PRO A 115 -3.65 -17.60 -29.27
N VAL A 116 -3.28 -18.40 -28.27
CA VAL A 116 -3.26 -19.88 -28.35
C VAL A 116 -4.32 -20.54 -27.49
N ALA A 117 -4.82 -19.85 -26.47
CA ALA A 117 -5.84 -20.39 -25.60
C ALA A 117 -6.75 -19.30 -25.02
N SER A 118 -7.92 -19.72 -24.60
CA SER A 118 -8.84 -18.88 -23.82
C SER A 118 -9.12 -19.56 -22.50
N VAL A 119 -8.97 -18.82 -21.40
CA VAL A 119 -9.41 -19.27 -20.08
C VAL A 119 -10.91 -19.09 -20.03
N THR A 120 -11.64 -20.20 -20.15
CA THR A 120 -13.10 -20.18 -20.30
C THR A 120 -13.82 -19.99 -18.98
N LYS A 121 -13.28 -20.52 -17.87
CA LYS A 121 -13.93 -20.43 -16.56
C LYS A 121 -12.94 -20.64 -15.42
N ILE A 122 -13.02 -19.76 -14.41
CA ILE A 122 -12.38 -19.96 -13.11
C ILE A 122 -13.53 -20.04 -12.10
N PRO A 123 -13.82 -21.21 -11.50
CA PRO A 123 -14.82 -21.31 -10.45
C PRO A 123 -14.48 -20.37 -9.28
N PRO A 124 -15.49 -19.84 -8.58
CA PRO A 124 -15.25 -19.05 -7.38
C PRO A 124 -14.51 -19.92 -6.36
N SER A 125 -13.42 -19.38 -5.81
CA SER A 125 -12.61 -20.04 -4.78
C SER A 125 -12.43 -19.11 -3.59
N TYR A 126 -12.24 -19.71 -2.42
CA TYR A 126 -12.03 -18.98 -1.17
C TYR A 126 -10.64 -19.29 -0.64
N LEU A 127 -9.88 -18.24 -0.35
CA LEU A 127 -8.57 -18.31 0.28
C LEU A 127 -8.75 -17.93 1.75
N PRO A 128 -8.75 -18.90 2.69
CA PRO A 128 -8.92 -18.61 4.11
C PRO A 128 -7.84 -17.66 4.64
N ALA A 129 -8.15 -16.95 5.71
CA ALA A 129 -7.22 -16.03 6.36
C ALA A 129 -6.01 -16.77 6.93
N GLN A 130 -4.80 -16.25 6.71
CA GLN A 130 -3.53 -16.80 7.22
C GLN A 130 -3.27 -18.27 6.86
N GLU A 131 -3.92 -18.75 5.80
CA GLU A 131 -3.91 -20.15 5.41
C GLU A 131 -3.60 -20.29 3.91
N THR A 132 -3.27 -21.52 3.52
CA THR A 132 -3.04 -21.87 2.12
C THR A 132 -4.32 -22.43 1.52
N GLY A 133 -4.73 -21.91 0.37
CA GLY A 133 -5.85 -22.43 -0.42
C GLY A 133 -5.42 -22.85 -1.82
N SER A 134 -6.30 -23.53 -2.55
CA SER A 134 -6.07 -23.89 -3.95
C SER A 134 -7.14 -23.28 -4.85
N ILE A 135 -6.70 -22.78 -6.01
CA ILE A 135 -7.53 -22.23 -7.07
C ILE A 135 -7.42 -23.17 -8.26
N ASP A 136 -8.54 -23.75 -8.66
CA ASP A 136 -8.64 -24.53 -9.88
C ASP A 136 -9.03 -23.61 -11.03
N ALA A 137 -8.36 -23.74 -12.17
CA ALA A 137 -8.73 -23.05 -13.40
C ALA A 137 -8.83 -24.05 -14.55
N LEU A 138 -9.85 -23.86 -15.39
CA LEU A 138 -10.07 -24.65 -16.60
C LEU A 138 -9.62 -23.82 -17.80
N VAL A 139 -8.63 -24.34 -18.52
CA VAL A 139 -8.02 -23.70 -19.69
C VAL A 139 -8.33 -24.54 -20.92
N ALA A 140 -8.99 -23.94 -21.91
CA ALA A 140 -9.24 -24.57 -23.19
C ALA A 140 -8.25 -24.04 -24.23
N ILE A 141 -7.33 -24.90 -24.67
CA ILE A 141 -6.37 -24.60 -25.73
C ILE A 141 -7.00 -24.98 -27.06
N ARG A 142 -7.07 -23.99 -27.96
CA ARG A 142 -7.47 -24.17 -29.36
C ARG A 142 -6.28 -23.81 -30.24
N PRO A 143 -5.62 -24.77 -30.90
CA PRO A 143 -4.58 -24.46 -31.86
C PRO A 143 -5.20 -23.60 -32.95
N SER A 144 -4.66 -22.39 -33.13
CA SER A 144 -4.92 -21.61 -34.34
C SER A 144 -4.37 -22.41 -35.51
N ALA A 145 -5.18 -22.63 -36.55
CA ALA A 145 -4.68 -23.22 -37.78
C ALA A 145 -3.45 -22.43 -38.25
N ALA A 146 -2.35 -23.15 -38.48
CA ALA A 146 -1.10 -22.61 -39.02
C ALA A 146 -1.26 -22.34 -40.52
#